data_AF-A0AA45RMV1-F1
#
_entry.id   AF-A0AA45RMV1-F1
#
_cell.length_a   1.000
_cell.length_b   1.000
_cell.length_c   1.000
_cell.angle_alpha   90.00
_cell.angle_beta   90.00
_cell.angle_gamma   90.00
#
_symmetry.space_group_name_H-M   'P 1'
#
loop_
_entity.id
_entity.type
_entity.pdbx_description
1 polymer ?
#
loop_
_entity_poly.entity_id
_entity_poly.type
_entity_poly.pdbx_seq_one_letter_code
_entity_poly.pdbx_strand_id
1 'polypeptide(L)'
;RNESVTPGAMVPFTSPNAAEVPAGYTPLQRIFDNNIWTPGTHAGLPTAAGSTLDFNGKAYPYYLARDAVFQSDLKGDRERPAANIALQWKPNSDSVYTFESMYNGYRDKTFNQLLFSFVDWWGDLGSNPASSITTFPGTNIIKSRNVNNVYGFNSGDYTTSATDSYVYALNGKWDISDKLKLEGDLSYQTSTFHSEFTATRIDRVAPSISVDFNGGGNNTAFRFNNNADLTDPSKWNVAQFYDTANRNKGSAATASLGGVYDADWG
;
A
#
# COMPACT_ATOMS: atom_id res chain seq x y z
N ARG A 1 5.84 -4.43 -17.26
CA ARG A 1 6.96 -4.48 -16.31
C ARG A 1 7.08 -3.09 -15.73
N ASN A 2 7.07 -2.96 -14.41
CA ASN A 2 7.12 -1.69 -13.71
C ASN A 2 8.25 -1.75 -12.70
N GLU A 3 9.19 -0.80 -12.79
CA GLU A 3 10.31 -0.68 -11.87
C GLU A 3 10.14 0.60 -11.05
N SER A 4 10.44 0.54 -9.75
CA SER A 4 10.42 1.71 -8.88
C SER A 4 11.45 1.61 -7.78
N VAL A 5 12.00 2.75 -7.37
CA VAL A 5 12.79 2.91 -6.14
C VAL A 5 12.00 3.81 -5.21
N THR A 6 11.76 3.36 -3.99
CA THR A 6 10.86 4.01 -3.05
C THR A 6 11.52 4.13 -1.67
N PRO A 7 11.47 5.31 -1.05
CA PRO A 7 11.86 5.48 0.35
C PRO A 7 10.76 4.96 1.29
N GLY A 8 11.16 4.44 2.44
CA GLY A 8 10.26 3.87 3.44
C GLY A 8 9.44 4.89 4.24
N ALA A 9 8.99 4.45 5.41
CA ALA A 9 8.22 5.29 6.32
C ALA A 9 9.09 6.43 6.86
N MET A 10 8.51 7.61 7.01
CA MET A 10 9.16 8.72 7.72
C MET A 10 9.00 8.50 9.22
N VAL A 11 10.10 8.43 9.97
CA VAL A 11 10.12 8.14 11.40
C VAL A 11 11.05 9.10 12.15
N PRO A 12 10.79 9.37 13.44
CA PRO A 12 11.60 10.29 14.23
C PRO A 12 12.85 9.63 14.85
N PHE A 13 13.91 10.43 14.95
CA PHE A 13 15.20 10.11 15.54
C PHE A 13 15.60 11.22 16.53
N THR A 14 16.36 10.86 17.55
CA THR A 14 17.00 11.84 18.44
C THR A 14 18.02 12.71 17.69
N SER A 15 18.40 13.84 18.28
CA SER A 15 19.41 14.74 17.70
C SER A 15 20.72 14.01 17.35
N PRO A 16 21.39 14.36 16.24
CA PRO A 16 22.75 13.89 15.96
C PRO A 16 23.80 14.52 16.89
N ASN A 17 23.45 15.60 17.60
CA ASN A 17 24.31 16.24 18.58
C ASN A 17 24.12 15.59 19.95
N ALA A 18 25.17 14.95 20.50
CA ALA A 18 25.11 14.25 21.78
C ALA A 18 24.65 15.12 22.96
N ALA A 19 24.92 16.44 22.92
CA ALA A 19 24.48 17.36 23.98
C ALA A 19 22.96 17.58 24.00
N GLU A 20 22.26 17.22 22.93
CA GLU A 20 20.83 17.41 22.72
C GLU A 20 20.06 16.08 22.79
N VAL A 21 20.73 14.99 23.16
CA VAL A 21 20.11 13.67 23.25
C VAL A 21 19.47 13.47 24.63
N PRO A 22 18.22 13.00 24.71
CA PRO A 22 17.59 12.64 25.99
C PRO A 22 18.37 11.54 26.73
N ALA A 23 18.29 11.53 28.07
CA ALA A 23 18.91 10.47 28.87
C ALA A 23 18.39 9.08 28.46
N GLY A 24 19.30 8.11 28.33
CA GLY A 24 18.98 6.74 27.90
C GLY A 24 18.91 6.54 26.38
N TYR A 25 19.10 7.60 25.59
CA TYR A 25 19.20 7.52 24.13
C TYR A 25 20.64 7.80 23.67
N THR A 26 20.92 7.41 22.42
CA THR A 26 22.15 7.75 21.69
C THR A 26 21.83 8.66 20.51
N PRO A 27 22.83 9.38 19.93
CA PRO A 27 22.57 10.25 18.79
C PRO A 27 22.00 9.50 17.59
N LEU A 28 21.04 10.10 16.89
CA LEU A 28 20.32 9.48 15.77
C LEU A 28 19.68 8.13 16.10
N GLN A 29 19.37 7.86 17.36
CA GLN A 29 18.59 6.69 17.74
C GLN A 29 17.14 6.87 17.31
N ARG A 30 16.58 5.87 16.61
CA ARG A 30 15.17 5.86 16.23
C ARG A 30 14.29 5.83 17.48
N ILE A 31 13.26 6.67 17.49
CA ILE A 31 12.32 6.79 18.60
C ILE A 31 11.13 5.88 18.33
N PHE A 32 11.12 4.69 18.94
CA PHE A 32 10.03 3.72 18.81
C PHE A 32 8.89 3.93 19.82
N ASP A 33 9.13 4.70 20.88
CA ASP A 33 8.15 4.91 21.94
C ASP A 33 7.02 5.83 21.46
N ASN A 34 5.85 5.24 21.24
CA ASN A 34 4.65 5.96 20.80
C ASN A 34 3.98 6.78 21.91
N ASN A 35 4.50 6.76 23.14
CA ASN A 35 4.09 7.72 24.17
C ASN A 35 4.75 9.09 23.95
N ILE A 36 5.86 9.14 23.20
CA ILE A 36 6.62 10.37 22.91
C ILE A 36 6.06 11.06 21.66
N TRP A 37 5.54 10.29 20.71
CA TRP A 37 4.97 10.80 19.46
C TRP A 37 3.86 9.89 18.93
N THR A 38 2.94 10.43 18.15
CA THR A 38 1.82 9.65 17.60
C THR A 38 2.05 9.35 16.11
N PRO A 39 2.15 8.06 15.72
CA PRO A 39 2.24 7.68 14.31
C PRO A 39 0.90 7.85 13.57
N GLY A 40 0.97 8.05 12.25
CA GLY A 40 -0.21 7.98 11.37
C GLY A 40 -1.16 9.17 11.41
N THR A 41 -0.76 10.31 11.99
CA THR A 41 -1.57 11.54 11.95
C THR A 41 -1.56 12.15 10.54
N HIS A 42 -2.65 12.80 10.15
CA HIS A 42 -2.77 13.43 8.82
C HIS A 42 -1.69 14.50 8.58
N ALA A 43 -1.39 15.31 9.59
CA ALA A 43 -0.39 16.38 9.50
C ALA A 43 1.06 15.89 9.68
N GLY A 44 1.25 14.67 10.21
CA GLY A 44 2.56 14.20 10.64
C GLY A 44 3.15 15.03 11.79
N LEU A 45 4.45 14.85 12.00
CA LEU A 45 5.25 15.61 12.95
C LEU A 45 5.77 16.92 12.32
N PRO A 46 5.89 18.03 13.08
CA PRO A 46 6.44 19.30 12.57
C PRO A 46 7.81 19.17 11.90
N THR A 47 7.98 19.76 10.72
CA THR A 47 9.18 19.57 9.90
C THR A 47 10.17 20.74 9.97
N ALA A 48 9.84 21.80 10.70
CA ALA A 48 10.72 22.97 10.83
C ALA A 48 12.00 22.60 11.61
N ALA A 49 13.13 23.17 11.23
CA ALA A 49 14.37 23.03 11.98
C ALA A 49 14.16 23.43 13.46
N GLY A 50 14.70 22.63 14.39
CA GLY A 50 14.55 22.86 15.82
C GLY A 50 13.21 22.40 16.43
N SER A 51 12.33 21.77 15.65
CA SER A 51 11.13 21.12 16.20
C SER A 51 11.50 20.11 17.29
N THR A 52 10.70 20.07 18.36
CA THR A 52 10.98 19.25 19.54
C THR A 52 9.89 18.22 19.83
N LEU A 53 10.27 17.13 20.48
CA LEU A 53 9.37 16.18 21.15
C LEU A 53 9.55 16.29 22.67
N ASP A 54 8.49 15.98 23.42
CA ASP A 54 8.54 15.96 24.88
C ASP A 54 9.02 14.59 25.37
N PHE A 55 10.11 14.58 26.13
CA PHE A 55 10.63 13.40 26.81
C PHE A 55 10.47 13.62 28.32
N ASN A 56 9.36 13.14 28.87
CA ASN A 56 9.03 13.23 30.30
C ASN A 56 9.04 14.67 30.83
N GLY A 57 8.36 15.60 30.14
CA GLY A 57 8.21 17.00 30.53
C GLY A 57 9.37 17.91 30.10
N LYS A 58 10.33 17.40 29.31
CA LYS A 58 11.42 18.18 28.76
C LYS A 58 11.46 18.06 27.24
N ALA A 59 11.46 19.21 26.57
CA ALA A 59 11.57 19.29 25.12
C ALA A 59 13.01 18.97 24.64
N TYR A 60 13.12 18.08 23.65
CA TYR A 60 14.37 17.79 22.94
C TYR A 60 14.16 17.85 21.43
N PRO A 61 15.13 18.35 20.66
CA PRO A 61 15.05 18.37 19.20
C PRO A 61 15.07 16.96 18.63
N TYR A 62 14.34 16.76 17.53
CA TYR A 62 14.29 15.50 16.79
C TYR A 62 14.46 15.73 15.30
N TYR A 63 14.84 14.66 14.60
CA TYR A 63 15.02 14.62 13.16
C TYR A 63 14.10 13.58 12.55
N LEU A 64 13.62 13.83 11.34
CA LEU A 64 12.78 12.90 10.59
C LEU A 64 13.61 12.27 9.48
N ALA A 65 13.60 10.94 9.37
CA ALA A 65 14.22 10.26 8.24
C ALA A 65 13.39 9.06 7.78
N ARG A 66 13.69 8.60 6.56
CA ARG A 66 13.13 7.36 6.03
C ARG A 66 13.77 6.17 6.70
N ASP A 67 12.99 5.14 6.99
CA ASP A 67 13.48 3.94 7.68
C ASP A 67 14.11 2.89 6.76
N ALA A 68 13.75 2.90 5.49
CA ALA A 68 14.24 1.97 4.50
C ALA A 68 14.36 2.61 3.11
N VAL A 69 15.03 1.89 2.22
CA VAL A 69 14.91 2.04 0.77
C VAL A 69 14.59 0.68 0.17
N PHE A 70 13.67 0.65 -0.78
CA PHE A 70 13.33 -0.56 -1.48
C PHE A 70 13.11 -0.32 -2.96
N GLN A 71 13.41 -1.35 -3.75
CA GLN A 71 13.24 -1.35 -5.19
C GLN A 71 12.37 -2.54 -5.56
N SER A 72 11.36 -2.28 -6.38
CA SER A 72 10.46 -3.30 -6.91
C SER A 72 10.63 -3.39 -8.41
N ASP A 73 10.72 -4.61 -8.92
CA ASP A 73 10.55 -4.93 -10.33
C ASP A 73 9.38 -5.89 -10.48
N LEU A 74 8.25 -5.34 -10.91
CA LEU A 74 6.99 -6.03 -10.98
C LEU A 74 6.65 -6.39 -12.44
N LYS A 75 6.43 -7.69 -12.67
CA LYS A 75 5.90 -8.23 -13.92
C LYS A 75 4.62 -8.98 -13.63
N GLY A 76 3.63 -8.85 -14.49
CA GLY A 76 2.41 -9.61 -14.35
C GLY A 76 1.52 -9.50 -15.57
N ASP A 77 0.56 -10.40 -15.62
CA ASP A 77 -0.45 -10.49 -16.67
C ASP A 77 -1.84 -10.42 -16.02
N ARG A 78 -2.76 -9.79 -16.75
CA ARG A 78 -4.11 -9.54 -16.27
C ARG A 78 -5.14 -9.82 -17.35
N GLU A 79 -6.14 -10.60 -17.00
CA GLU A 79 -7.26 -10.95 -17.86
C GLU A 79 -8.60 -10.57 -17.18
N ARG A 80 -9.56 -10.15 -17.99
CA ARG A 80 -10.91 -9.76 -17.55
C ARG A 80 -11.97 -10.40 -18.43
N PRO A 81 -12.22 -11.71 -18.29
CA PRO A 81 -13.29 -12.36 -19.04
C PRO A 81 -14.65 -11.81 -18.59
N ALA A 82 -15.55 -11.59 -19.53
CA ALA A 82 -16.90 -11.14 -19.25
C ALA A 82 -17.89 -11.79 -20.21
N ALA A 83 -19.11 -12.00 -19.75
CA ALA A 83 -20.21 -12.48 -20.56
C ALA A 83 -21.53 -11.89 -20.05
N ASN A 84 -22.46 -11.59 -20.95
CA ASN A 84 -23.79 -11.11 -20.59
C ASN A 84 -24.86 -11.74 -21.48
N ILE A 85 -26.05 -11.91 -20.92
CA ILE A 85 -27.26 -12.33 -21.62
C ILE A 85 -28.41 -11.43 -21.17
N ALA A 86 -29.24 -11.01 -22.14
CA ALA A 86 -30.45 -10.25 -21.90
C ALA A 86 -31.60 -10.89 -22.69
N LEU A 87 -32.72 -11.15 -22.03
CA LEU A 87 -33.92 -11.74 -22.61
C LEU A 87 -35.11 -10.84 -22.27
N GLN A 88 -35.82 -10.39 -23.30
CA GLN A 88 -37.04 -9.61 -23.12
C GLN A 88 -38.25 -10.39 -23.61
N TRP A 89 -39.31 -10.37 -22.81
CA TRP A 89 -40.56 -11.06 -23.09
C TRP A 89 -41.75 -10.15 -22.84
N LYS A 90 -42.59 -10.02 -23.87
CA LYS A 90 -43.86 -9.28 -23.83
C LYS A 90 -45.01 -10.29 -23.99
N PRO A 91 -45.57 -10.85 -22.91
CA PRO A 91 -46.63 -11.86 -23.01
C PRO A 91 -47.97 -11.32 -23.52
N ASN A 92 -48.24 -10.03 -23.33
CA ASN A 92 -49.47 -9.35 -23.76
C ASN A 92 -49.20 -7.85 -24.00
N SER A 93 -50.23 -7.06 -24.32
CA SER A 93 -50.08 -5.61 -24.58
C SER A 93 -49.57 -4.83 -23.36
N ASP A 94 -49.89 -5.30 -22.17
CA ASP A 94 -49.87 -4.52 -20.92
C ASP A 94 -48.68 -4.87 -20.01
N SER A 95 -47.83 -5.81 -20.41
CA SER A 95 -46.69 -6.22 -19.59
C SER A 95 -45.45 -6.55 -20.41
N VAL A 96 -44.29 -6.16 -19.90
CA VAL A 96 -42.97 -6.48 -20.45
C VAL A 96 -42.06 -6.91 -19.30
N TYR A 97 -41.33 -8.01 -19.50
CA TYR A 97 -40.35 -8.52 -18.57
C TYR A 97 -38.98 -8.54 -19.25
N THR A 98 -37.95 -8.10 -18.53
CA THR A 98 -36.56 -8.20 -18.98
C THR A 98 -35.76 -8.96 -17.93
N PHE A 99 -35.14 -10.07 -18.33
CA PHE A 99 -34.16 -10.77 -17.52
C PHE A 99 -32.76 -10.49 -18.05
N GLU A 100 -31.85 -10.12 -17.16
CA GLU A 100 -30.44 -9.90 -17.48
C GLU A 100 -29.56 -10.73 -16.55
N SER A 101 -28.49 -11.31 -17.11
CA SER A 101 -27.42 -11.90 -16.32
C SER A 101 -26.07 -11.50 -16.86
N MET A 102 -25.15 -11.15 -15.96
CA MET A 102 -23.80 -10.74 -16.29
C MET A 102 -22.79 -11.49 -15.42
N TYR A 103 -21.74 -12.00 -16.06
CA TYR A 103 -20.54 -12.50 -15.41
C TYR A 103 -19.38 -11.55 -15.67
N ASN A 104 -18.65 -11.20 -14.61
CA ASN A 104 -17.39 -10.48 -14.66
C ASN A 104 -16.31 -11.26 -13.91
N GLY A 105 -15.30 -11.69 -14.63
CA GLY A 105 -14.11 -12.30 -14.08
C GLY A 105 -12.93 -11.32 -14.02
N TYR A 106 -12.08 -11.51 -13.02
CA TYR A 106 -10.76 -10.90 -12.93
C TYR A 106 -9.75 -12.03 -12.70
N ARG A 107 -8.64 -12.03 -13.42
CA ARG A 107 -7.51 -12.94 -13.22
C ARG A 107 -6.23 -12.13 -13.29
N ASP A 108 -5.37 -12.31 -12.30
CA ASP A 108 -4.13 -11.56 -12.17
C ASP A 108 -3.04 -12.50 -11.65
N LYS A 109 -1.88 -12.43 -12.28
CA LYS A 109 -0.67 -13.11 -11.84
C LYS A 109 0.44 -12.08 -11.83
N THR A 110 1.08 -11.88 -10.69
CA THR A 110 2.17 -10.92 -10.54
C THR A 110 3.36 -11.58 -9.87
N PHE A 111 4.55 -11.28 -10.39
CA PHE A 111 5.82 -11.58 -9.76
C PHE A 111 6.56 -10.27 -9.51
N ASN A 112 7.00 -10.06 -8.27
CA ASN A 112 7.80 -8.91 -7.87
C ASN A 112 9.16 -9.38 -7.37
N GLN A 113 10.21 -8.82 -7.96
CA GLN A 113 11.57 -8.94 -7.44
C GLN A 113 11.81 -7.73 -6.55
N LEU A 114 11.72 -7.94 -5.24
CA LEU A 114 11.92 -6.91 -4.23
C LEU A 114 13.37 -6.90 -3.78
N LEU A 115 14.00 -5.73 -3.78
CA LEU A 115 15.17 -5.42 -2.96
C LEU A 115 14.72 -4.53 -1.82
N PHE A 116 15.10 -4.85 -0.59
CA PHE A 116 14.79 -4.07 0.60
C PHE A 116 16.04 -3.89 1.45
N SER A 117 16.29 -2.67 1.92
CA SER A 117 17.35 -2.40 2.89
C SER A 117 16.88 -1.37 3.89
N PHE A 118 17.04 -1.69 5.17
CA PHE A 118 16.86 -0.69 6.22
C PHE A 118 17.92 0.38 6.07
N VAL A 119 17.60 1.61 6.44
CA VAL A 119 18.54 2.74 6.47
C VAL A 119 18.33 3.54 7.75
N ASP A 120 17.76 2.94 8.80
CA ASP A 120 17.52 3.56 10.10
C ASP A 120 18.49 3.13 11.20
N TRP A 121 19.35 2.14 10.97
CA TRP A 121 20.28 1.66 12.00
C TRP A 121 21.20 2.79 12.50
N TRP A 122 21.31 2.90 13.83
CA TRP A 122 22.06 3.96 14.51
C TRP A 122 23.23 3.43 15.35
N GLY A 123 23.31 2.11 15.56
CA GLY A 123 24.26 1.50 16.49
C GLY A 123 25.72 1.51 16.01
N ASP A 124 26.00 1.98 14.80
CA ASP A 124 27.37 2.07 14.25
C ASP A 124 27.55 3.27 13.31
N LEU A 125 27.46 4.49 13.85
CA LEU A 125 27.65 5.75 13.10
C LEU A 125 28.99 6.44 13.40
N GLY A 126 29.87 5.78 14.17
CA GLY A 126 31.15 6.34 14.61
C GLY A 126 31.02 7.42 15.70
N SER A 127 32.12 8.11 15.98
CA SER A 127 32.21 9.12 17.06
C SER A 127 31.53 10.45 16.74
N ASN A 128 31.22 10.70 15.47
CA ASN A 128 30.51 11.90 15.02
C ASN A 128 29.29 11.52 14.16
N PRO A 129 28.18 11.08 14.76
CA PRO A 129 26.97 10.72 14.02
C PRO A 129 26.42 11.86 13.15
N ALA A 130 26.66 13.12 13.52
CA ALA A 130 26.24 14.28 12.73
C ALA A 130 26.89 14.34 11.34
N SER A 131 28.11 13.80 11.16
CA SER A 131 28.75 13.76 9.83
C SER A 131 28.14 12.70 8.91
N SER A 132 27.31 11.80 9.44
CA SER A 132 26.67 10.74 8.66
C SER A 132 25.44 11.21 7.88
N ILE A 133 24.95 12.45 8.11
CA ILE A 133 23.69 12.94 7.54
C ILE A 133 23.81 14.32 6.88
N THR A 134 22.86 14.64 6.03
CA THR A 134 22.50 16.03 5.67
C THR A 134 21.00 16.24 5.81
N THR A 135 20.54 17.48 5.94
CA THR A 135 19.11 17.81 6.01
C THR A 135 18.65 18.62 4.79
N PHE A 136 17.34 18.62 4.55
CA PHE A 136 16.76 19.64 3.66
C PHE A 136 16.86 21.01 4.32
N PRO A 137 17.28 22.07 3.58
CA PRO A 137 17.43 23.41 4.14
C PRO A 137 16.18 23.89 4.89
N GLY A 138 16.37 24.44 6.09
CA GLY A 138 15.29 24.97 6.93
C GLY A 138 14.42 23.92 7.63
N THR A 139 14.73 22.63 7.49
CA THR A 139 13.94 21.54 8.07
C THR A 139 14.74 20.67 9.03
N ASN A 140 14.05 19.84 9.80
CA ASN A 140 14.64 18.72 10.55
C ASN A 140 14.59 17.39 9.77
N ILE A 141 14.29 17.42 8.48
CA ILE A 141 14.19 16.21 7.64
C ILE A 141 15.56 15.87 7.08
N ILE A 142 16.02 14.65 7.35
CA ILE A 142 17.26 14.09 6.80
C ILE A 142 17.07 13.84 5.30
N LYS A 143 17.91 14.47 4.47
CA LYS A 143 17.94 14.33 3.02
C LYS A 143 18.82 13.16 2.59
N SER A 144 20.02 13.05 3.14
CA SER A 144 20.94 11.96 2.86
C SER A 144 21.52 11.40 4.13
N ARG A 145 21.89 10.11 4.12
CA ARG A 145 22.58 9.46 5.23
C ARG A 145 23.48 8.32 4.79
N ASN A 146 24.51 8.07 5.60
CA ASN A 146 25.37 6.90 5.53
C ASN A 146 25.09 6.00 6.74
N VAL A 147 24.86 4.72 6.50
CA VAL A 147 24.51 3.74 7.54
C VAL A 147 25.39 2.50 7.37
N ASN A 148 25.91 1.99 8.49
CA ASN A 148 26.71 0.77 8.53
C ASN A 148 25.89 -0.43 9.04
N ASN A 149 26.39 -1.65 8.84
CA ASN A 149 25.76 -2.90 9.32
C ASN A 149 24.28 -3.01 8.93
N VAL A 150 24.04 -2.84 7.64
CA VAL A 150 22.71 -2.62 7.08
C VAL A 150 22.02 -3.95 6.87
N TYR A 151 21.04 -4.28 7.70
CA TYR A 151 20.17 -5.42 7.42
C TYR A 151 19.31 -5.14 6.18
N GLY A 152 19.22 -6.12 5.31
CA GLY A 152 18.39 -6.06 4.12
C GLY A 152 18.04 -7.45 3.61
N PHE A 153 16.98 -7.52 2.82
CA PHE A 153 16.53 -8.76 2.20
C PHE A 153 16.12 -8.51 0.76
N ASN A 154 16.26 -9.53 -0.07
CA ASN A 154 15.59 -9.58 -1.37
C ASN A 154 14.49 -10.63 -1.30
N SER A 155 13.40 -10.38 -2.02
CA SER A 155 12.23 -11.27 -2.03
C SER A 155 11.78 -11.55 -3.45
N GLY A 156 11.52 -12.81 -3.75
CA GLY A 156 10.75 -13.21 -4.93
C GLY A 156 9.30 -13.40 -4.53
N ASP A 157 8.47 -12.40 -4.81
CA ASP A 157 7.08 -12.35 -4.38
C ASP A 157 6.16 -12.74 -5.53
N TYR A 158 5.44 -13.85 -5.40
CA TYR A 158 4.46 -14.30 -6.38
C TYR A 158 3.05 -14.22 -5.82
N THR A 159 2.18 -13.50 -6.53
CA THR A 159 0.77 -13.37 -6.18
C THR A 159 -0.08 -13.85 -7.35
N THR A 160 -1.09 -14.66 -7.06
CA THR A 160 -2.20 -14.88 -7.97
C THR A 160 -3.48 -14.36 -7.33
N SER A 161 -4.38 -13.82 -8.14
CA SER A 161 -5.65 -13.30 -7.66
C SER A 161 -6.74 -13.52 -8.70
N ALA A 162 -7.92 -13.90 -8.23
CA ALA A 162 -9.08 -14.13 -9.08
C ALA A 162 -10.36 -13.61 -8.41
N THR A 163 -11.20 -12.96 -9.18
CA THR A 163 -12.57 -12.62 -8.77
C THR A 163 -13.55 -13.19 -9.77
N ASP A 164 -14.63 -13.78 -9.29
CA ASP A 164 -15.80 -14.14 -10.09
C ASP A 164 -17.02 -13.44 -9.53
N SER A 165 -17.64 -12.58 -10.34
CA SER A 165 -18.83 -11.82 -9.97
C SER A 165 -19.97 -12.12 -10.93
N TYR A 166 -21.15 -12.36 -10.36
CA TYR A 166 -22.38 -12.63 -11.09
C TYR A 166 -23.44 -11.64 -10.65
N VAL A 167 -24.16 -11.09 -11.63
CA VAL A 167 -25.35 -10.27 -11.43
C VAL A 167 -26.51 -10.93 -12.16
N TYR A 168 -27.66 -11.00 -11.51
CA TYR A 168 -28.93 -11.42 -12.08
C TYR A 168 -29.94 -10.31 -11.82
N ALA A 169 -30.66 -9.87 -12.84
CA ALA A 169 -31.68 -8.85 -12.73
C ALA A 169 -32.97 -9.29 -13.44
N LEU A 170 -34.11 -8.96 -12.84
CA LEU A 170 -35.43 -9.11 -13.41
C LEU A 170 -36.17 -7.79 -13.27
N ASN A 171 -36.47 -7.17 -14.41
CA ASN A 171 -37.30 -5.98 -14.53
C ASN A 171 -38.69 -6.39 -15.05
N GLY A 172 -39.72 -5.73 -14.53
CA GLY A 172 -41.10 -5.85 -14.99
C GLY A 172 -41.72 -4.47 -15.15
N LYS A 173 -42.45 -4.28 -16.25
CA LYS A 173 -43.27 -3.09 -16.51
C LYS A 173 -44.70 -3.53 -16.73
N TRP A 174 -45.65 -2.84 -16.10
CA TRP A 174 -47.07 -3.17 -16.15
C TRP A 174 -47.93 -1.93 -16.36
N ASP A 175 -48.77 -1.95 -17.39
CA ASP A 175 -49.89 -1.03 -17.55
C ASP A 175 -51.11 -1.67 -16.82
N ILE A 176 -51.34 -1.32 -15.55
CA ILE A 176 -52.41 -1.90 -14.72
C ILE A 176 -53.79 -1.37 -15.14
N SER A 177 -53.83 -0.12 -15.60
CA SER A 177 -54.98 0.52 -16.25
C SER A 177 -54.50 1.71 -17.07
N ASP A 178 -55.41 2.40 -17.77
CA ASP A 178 -55.11 3.65 -18.50
C ASP A 178 -54.47 4.73 -17.61
N LYS A 179 -54.67 4.65 -16.29
CA LYS A 179 -54.21 5.62 -15.30
C LYS A 179 -53.08 5.14 -14.40
N LEU A 180 -52.76 3.84 -14.38
CA LEU A 180 -51.77 3.30 -13.44
C LEU A 180 -50.74 2.45 -14.17
N LYS A 181 -49.48 2.89 -14.08
CA LYS A 181 -48.32 2.17 -14.61
C LYS A 181 -47.36 1.84 -13.48
N LEU A 182 -46.85 0.62 -13.46
CA LEU A 182 -45.87 0.16 -12.48
C LEU A 182 -44.59 -0.31 -13.17
N GLU A 183 -43.46 -0.08 -12.51
CA GLU A 183 -42.16 -0.66 -12.87
C GLU A 183 -41.51 -1.23 -11.62
N GLY A 184 -41.02 -2.45 -11.73
CA GLY A 184 -40.35 -3.15 -10.63
C GLY A 184 -39.05 -3.77 -11.10
N ASP A 185 -38.05 -3.72 -10.23
CA ASP A 185 -36.75 -4.32 -10.45
C ASP A 185 -36.36 -5.18 -9.24
N LEU A 186 -35.81 -6.35 -9.52
CA LEU A 186 -35.16 -7.20 -8.54
C LEU A 186 -33.80 -7.58 -9.08
N SER A 187 -32.75 -7.36 -8.29
CA SER A 187 -31.40 -7.79 -8.63
C SER A 187 -30.76 -8.57 -7.48
N TYR A 188 -29.97 -9.57 -7.86
CA TYR A 188 -29.10 -10.30 -6.95
C TYR A 188 -27.68 -10.31 -7.52
N GLN A 189 -26.72 -9.91 -6.70
CA GLN A 189 -25.31 -9.97 -7.04
C GLN A 189 -24.55 -10.83 -6.04
N THR A 190 -23.57 -11.58 -6.54
CA THR A 190 -22.67 -12.39 -5.73
C THR A 190 -21.27 -12.34 -6.30
N SER A 191 -20.27 -12.26 -5.44
CA SER A 191 -18.87 -12.18 -5.83
C SER A 191 -18.02 -13.03 -4.91
N THR A 192 -17.06 -13.76 -5.47
CA THR A 192 -16.03 -14.47 -4.70
C THR A 192 -14.67 -14.01 -5.20
N PHE A 193 -13.82 -13.59 -4.28
CA PHE A 193 -12.43 -13.24 -4.50
C PHE A 193 -11.53 -14.29 -3.85
N HIS A 194 -10.46 -14.64 -4.54
CA HIS A 194 -9.39 -15.51 -4.07
C HIS A 194 -8.05 -14.85 -4.35
N SER A 195 -7.12 -14.98 -3.41
CA SER A 195 -5.73 -14.57 -3.62
C SER A 195 -4.80 -15.57 -2.97
N GLU A 196 -3.71 -15.89 -3.66
CA GLU A 196 -2.61 -16.69 -3.12
C GLU A 196 -1.33 -15.89 -3.23
N PHE A 197 -0.54 -15.88 -2.18
CA PHE A 197 0.74 -15.21 -2.09
C PHE A 197 1.80 -16.20 -1.61
N THR A 198 2.89 -16.30 -2.35
CA THR A 198 4.07 -17.05 -1.94
C THR A 198 5.29 -16.17 -2.10
N ALA A 199 6.16 -16.14 -1.10
CA ALA A 199 7.43 -15.43 -1.20
C ALA A 199 8.57 -16.19 -0.56
N THR A 200 9.75 -16.11 -1.17
CA THR A 200 11.00 -16.58 -0.57
C THR A 200 11.94 -15.40 -0.43
N ARG A 201 12.49 -15.23 0.78
CA ARG A 201 13.50 -14.22 1.06
C ARG A 201 14.90 -14.81 1.10
N ILE A 202 15.83 -13.99 0.65
CA ILE A 202 17.25 -14.09 1.01
C ILE A 202 17.62 -12.82 1.76
N ASP A 203 18.50 -12.93 2.76
CA ASP A 203 18.91 -11.78 3.56
C ASP A 203 20.42 -11.66 3.72
N ARG A 204 20.85 -10.46 4.13
CA ARG A 204 22.25 -10.14 4.41
C ARG A 204 22.37 -8.93 5.33
N VAL A 205 23.57 -8.73 5.85
CA VAL A 205 24.00 -7.48 6.47
C VAL A 205 25.07 -6.84 5.58
N ALA A 206 24.75 -5.72 4.93
CA ALA A 206 25.72 -4.95 4.16
C ALA A 206 26.69 -4.20 5.09
N PRO A 207 27.98 -4.10 4.75
CA PRO A 207 28.90 -3.28 5.53
C PRO A 207 28.45 -1.81 5.62
N SER A 208 28.02 -1.21 4.49
CA SER A 208 27.37 0.11 4.53
C SER A 208 26.51 0.42 3.30
N ILE A 209 25.64 1.41 3.46
CA ILE A 209 24.83 2.03 2.41
C ILE A 209 24.90 3.55 2.53
N SER A 210 25.03 4.22 1.39
CA SER A 210 24.82 5.66 1.25
C SER A 210 23.49 5.88 0.54
N VAL A 211 22.62 6.71 1.10
CA VAL A 211 21.32 7.04 0.51
C VAL A 211 21.13 8.56 0.43
N ASP A 212 20.58 9.01 -0.68
CA ASP A 212 20.05 10.36 -0.88
C ASP A 212 18.58 10.23 -1.28
N PHE A 213 17.67 10.63 -0.39
CA PHE A 213 16.24 10.53 -0.62
C PHE A 213 15.73 11.53 -1.68
N ASN A 214 16.58 12.49 -2.09
CA ASN A 214 16.32 13.38 -3.20
C ASN A 214 17.63 13.74 -3.92
N GLY A 215 18.17 12.78 -4.68
CA GLY A 215 19.41 12.90 -5.45
C GLY A 215 19.30 13.77 -6.71
N GLY A 216 18.16 14.41 -6.94
CA GLY A 216 17.84 15.19 -8.15
C GLY A 216 16.67 14.60 -8.92
N GLY A 217 15.88 15.45 -9.57
CA GLY A 217 14.71 15.02 -10.34
C GLY A 217 13.62 14.31 -9.51
N ASN A 218 13.58 14.55 -8.19
CA ASN A 218 12.71 13.86 -7.22
C ASN A 218 12.97 12.35 -7.08
N ASN A 219 14.18 11.88 -7.44
CA ASN A 219 14.54 10.47 -7.33
C ASN A 219 15.30 10.18 -6.03
N THR A 220 14.97 9.03 -5.43
CA THR A 220 15.81 8.42 -4.39
C THR A 220 16.98 7.69 -5.05
N ALA A 221 18.19 7.93 -4.57
CA ALA A 221 19.41 7.26 -5.01
C ALA A 221 20.11 6.60 -3.83
N PHE A 222 20.67 5.41 -4.04
CA PHE A 222 21.46 4.75 -3.02
C PHE A 222 22.58 3.90 -3.65
N ARG A 223 23.61 3.62 -2.85
CA ARG A 223 24.72 2.74 -3.23
C ARG A 223 25.21 1.99 -2.01
N PHE A 224 25.52 0.71 -2.16
CA PHE A 224 26.26 -0.03 -1.15
C PHE A 224 27.76 0.28 -1.28
N ASN A 225 28.54 0.01 -0.22
CA ASN A 225 30.00 0.10 -0.28
C ASN A 225 30.58 -0.67 -1.48
N ASN A 226 30.09 -1.89 -1.71
CA ASN A 226 30.41 -2.73 -2.85
C ASN A 226 29.14 -3.31 -3.49
N ASN A 227 28.80 -2.85 -4.69
CA ASN A 227 27.62 -3.35 -5.40
C ASN A 227 27.82 -4.76 -5.99
N ALA A 228 29.06 -5.21 -6.17
CA ALA A 228 29.34 -6.55 -6.69
C ALA A 228 28.86 -7.65 -5.72
N ASP A 229 28.80 -7.33 -4.42
CA ASP A 229 28.29 -8.24 -3.38
C ASP A 229 26.80 -8.56 -3.57
N LEU A 230 26.04 -7.73 -4.29
CA LEU A 230 24.62 -8.00 -4.58
C LEU A 230 24.42 -9.22 -5.47
N THR A 231 25.41 -9.57 -6.28
CA THR A 231 25.39 -10.70 -7.20
C THR A 231 26.21 -11.90 -6.71
N ASP A 232 26.87 -11.78 -5.55
CA ASP A 232 27.66 -12.84 -4.95
C ASP A 232 26.78 -13.68 -3.99
N PRO A 233 26.46 -14.94 -4.33
CA PRO A 233 25.59 -15.78 -3.51
C PRO A 233 26.19 -16.10 -2.13
N SER A 234 27.51 -16.00 -1.94
CA SER A 234 28.14 -16.24 -0.63
C SER A 234 27.84 -15.16 0.41
N LYS A 235 27.25 -14.02 -0.02
CA LYS A 235 26.86 -12.90 0.84
C LYS A 235 25.44 -13.03 1.40
N TRP A 236 24.69 -14.03 0.96
CA TRP A 236 23.26 -14.15 1.25
C TRP A 236 22.95 -15.43 2.03
N ASN A 237 22.04 -15.32 2.98
CA ASN A 237 21.41 -16.48 3.61
C ASN A 237 20.04 -16.74 2.99
N VAL A 238 19.60 -17.99 3.01
CA VAL A 238 18.18 -18.31 2.83
C VAL A 238 17.45 -17.92 4.10
N ALA A 239 16.38 -17.13 3.96
CA ALA A 239 15.64 -16.57 5.08
C ALA A 239 14.20 -17.11 5.10
N GLN A 240 13.22 -16.25 5.30
CA GLN A 240 11.82 -16.64 5.49
C GLN A 240 11.17 -17.11 4.19
N PHE A 241 10.27 -18.09 4.32
CA PHE A 241 9.29 -18.46 3.33
C PHE A 241 7.91 -18.03 3.82
N TYR A 242 7.14 -17.37 2.96
CA TYR A 242 5.76 -16.97 3.22
C TYR A 242 4.84 -17.71 2.27
N ASP A 243 3.74 -18.22 2.82
CA ASP A 243 2.64 -18.82 2.07
C ASP A 243 1.33 -18.36 2.71
N THR A 244 0.46 -17.76 1.91
CA THR A 244 -0.81 -17.22 2.37
C THR A 244 -1.85 -17.33 1.28
N ALA A 245 -2.99 -17.91 1.63
CA ALA A 245 -4.16 -17.96 0.77
C ALA A 245 -5.34 -17.27 1.46
N ASN A 246 -6.08 -16.45 0.73
CA ASN A 246 -7.27 -15.75 1.20
C ASN A 246 -8.45 -16.02 0.28
N ARG A 247 -9.64 -16.03 0.88
CA ARG A 247 -10.90 -16.15 0.15
C ARG A 247 -11.97 -15.28 0.79
N ASN A 248 -12.54 -14.38 0.00
CA ASN A 248 -13.58 -13.45 0.42
C ASN A 248 -14.84 -13.66 -0.43
N LYS A 249 -16.02 -13.57 0.19
CA LYS A 249 -17.31 -13.70 -0.53
C LYS A 249 -18.26 -12.61 -0.06
N GLY A 250 -19.01 -12.03 -1.00
CA GLY A 250 -20.07 -11.07 -0.71
C GLY A 250 -21.26 -11.29 -1.63
N SER A 251 -22.46 -10.95 -1.16
CA SER A 251 -23.67 -10.95 -1.96
C SER A 251 -24.66 -9.90 -1.49
N ALA A 252 -25.49 -9.40 -2.39
CA ALA A 252 -26.56 -8.45 -2.07
C ALA A 252 -27.78 -8.71 -2.95
N ALA A 253 -28.97 -8.50 -2.37
CA ALA A 253 -30.23 -8.45 -3.08
C ALA A 253 -30.79 -7.02 -2.97
N THR A 254 -31.25 -6.46 -4.09
CA THR A 254 -31.84 -5.12 -4.14
C THR A 254 -33.16 -5.20 -4.90
N ALA A 255 -34.20 -4.57 -4.37
CA ALA A 255 -35.50 -4.49 -5.03
C ALA A 255 -35.99 -3.04 -5.04
N SER A 256 -36.66 -2.65 -6.12
CA SER A 256 -37.37 -1.37 -6.23
C SER A 256 -38.71 -1.57 -6.92
N LEU A 257 -39.70 -0.77 -6.51
CA LEU A 257 -41.01 -0.69 -7.13
C LEU A 257 -41.38 0.78 -7.24
N GLY A 258 -41.66 1.24 -8.45
CA GLY A 258 -42.12 2.58 -8.76
C GLY A 258 -43.44 2.53 -9.53
N GLY A 259 -44.17 3.63 -9.52
CA GLY A 259 -45.40 3.75 -10.28
C GLY A 259 -45.76 5.19 -10.61
N VAL A 260 -46.51 5.35 -11.69
CA VAL A 260 -47.13 6.61 -12.10
C VAL A 260 -48.63 6.40 -12.06
N TYR A 261 -49.33 7.28 -11.34
CA TYR A 261 -50.78 7.31 -11.29
C TYR A 261 -51.29 8.65 -11.84
N ASP A 262 -52.12 8.58 -12.88
CA ASP A 262 -52.86 9.72 -13.39
C ASP A 262 -54.15 9.88 -12.58
N ALA A 263 -54.18 10.92 -11.76
CA ALA A 263 -55.25 11.14 -10.79
C ALA A 263 -56.40 11.98 -11.35
N ASP A 264 -56.30 12.50 -12.59
CA ASP A 264 -57.22 13.49 -13.17
C ASP A 264 -57.48 14.70 -12.24
N TRP A 265 -56.45 15.16 -11.52
CA TRP A 265 -56.60 16.25 -10.53
C TRP A 265 -56.56 17.67 -11.13
N GLY A 266 -56.63 17.79 -12.46
CA GLY A 266 -56.75 19.06 -13.18
C GLY A 266 -55.61 19.32 -14.15
#